data_AF-J9DU41-F1
#
_entry.id   AF-J9DU41-F1
#
_cell.length_a   1.000
_cell.length_b   1.000
_cell.length_c   1.000
_cell.angle_alpha   90.00
_cell.angle_beta   90.00
_cell.angle_gamma   90.00
#
_symmetry.space_group_name_H-M   'P 1'
#
loop_
_entity.id
_entity.type
_entity.pdbx_description
1 polymer ?
#
loop_
_entity_poly.entity_id
_entity_poly.type
_entity_poly.pdbx_seq_one_letter_code
_entity_poly.pdbx_strand_id
1 'polypeptide(L)'
;MVSFDYIDYEISRAGLSILPYLVLGFGITFICSAISTTISAIYMQQMSIYKIYLALFACICPLMANATAIGLLLTIGVRYDAILSVTPLLTLAIGVDDAYLMIHAWQRVTRECILHPVKDDCVPYRLALVLEETGPAILISALTNILADAVGSVSGSPSITVLCFGNMSSIFMDYVYQ
;
A
#
# COMPACT_ATOMS: atom_id res chain seq x y z
N MET A 1 -2.66 0.84 42.40
CA MET A 1 -2.05 1.77 41.43
C MET A 1 -1.32 0.91 40.41
N VAL A 2 -1.81 0.88 39.17
CA VAL A 2 -1.05 0.27 38.07
C VAL A 2 0.13 1.22 37.80
N SER A 3 1.36 0.72 37.87
CA SER A 3 2.55 1.54 37.57
C SER A 3 2.58 1.88 36.08
N PHE A 4 2.95 3.11 35.72
CA PHE A 4 3.11 3.54 34.32
C PHE A 4 4.02 2.60 33.51
N ASP A 5 5.08 2.09 34.14
CA ASP A 5 5.96 1.08 33.54
C ASP A 5 5.25 -0.20 33.09
N TYR A 6 4.18 -0.61 33.79
CA TYR A 6 3.39 -1.78 33.43
C TYR A 6 2.54 -1.53 32.18
N ILE A 7 1.99 -0.32 32.05
CA ILE A 7 1.18 0.08 30.88
C ILE A 7 2.07 0.16 29.64
N ASP A 8 3.23 0.80 29.75
CA ASP A 8 4.18 0.91 28.63
C ASP A 8 4.70 -0.46 28.19
N TYR A 9 4.94 -1.37 29.16
CA TYR A 9 5.28 -2.75 28.88
C TYR A 9 4.16 -3.50 28.12
N GLU A 10 2.89 -3.32 28.52
CA GLU A 10 1.78 -3.95 27.82
C GLU A 10 1.56 -3.39 26.41
N ILE A 11 1.69 -2.08 26.22
CA ILE A 11 1.58 -1.41 24.91
C ILE A 11 2.69 -1.92 23.97
N SER A 12 3.93 -1.97 24.46
CA SER A 12 5.06 -2.47 23.66
C SER A 12 4.90 -3.96 23.33
N ARG A 13 4.43 -4.79 24.27
CA ARG A 13 4.18 -6.21 24.04
C ARG A 13 3.08 -6.43 23.02
N ALA A 14 2.01 -5.64 23.06
CA ALA A 14 0.92 -5.70 22.10
C ALA A 14 1.39 -5.35 20.68
N GLY A 15 2.16 -4.26 20.52
CA GLY A 15 2.75 -3.89 19.23
C GLY A 15 3.71 -4.95 18.68
N LEU A 16 4.59 -5.50 19.53
CA LEU A 16 5.53 -6.56 19.12
C LEU A 16 4.81 -7.83 18.66
N SER A 17 3.65 -8.12 19.25
CA SER A 17 2.86 -9.30 18.90
C SER A 17 2.25 -9.21 17.50
N ILE A 18 2.13 -8.01 16.91
CA ILE A 18 1.61 -7.77 15.55
C ILE A 18 2.71 -7.91 14.49
N LEU A 19 3.97 -7.69 14.85
CA LEU A 19 5.13 -7.83 13.96
C LEU A 19 5.21 -9.18 13.20
N PRO A 20 5.02 -10.36 13.83
CA PRO A 20 5.05 -11.62 13.09
C PRO A 20 3.93 -11.72 12.04
N TYR A 21 2.77 -11.11 12.28
CA TYR A 21 1.67 -11.06 11.30
C TYR A 21 2.00 -10.14 10.12
N LEU A 22 2.70 -9.03 10.37
CA LEU A 22 3.21 -8.15 9.31
C LEU A 22 4.19 -8.91 8.41
N VAL A 23 5.16 -9.63 9.00
CA VAL A 23 6.13 -10.44 8.24
C VAL A 23 5.43 -11.53 7.43
N LEU A 24 4.45 -12.21 8.00
CA LEU A 24 3.62 -13.20 7.31
C LEU A 24 2.83 -12.58 6.16
N GLY A 25 2.16 -11.44 6.39
CA GLY A 25 1.40 -10.71 5.38
C GLY A 25 2.29 -10.23 4.24
N PHE A 26 3.47 -9.70 4.55
CA PHE A 26 4.49 -9.33 3.56
C PHE A 26 4.95 -10.55 2.75
N GLY A 27 5.23 -11.68 3.40
CA GLY A 27 5.60 -12.91 2.71
C GLY A 27 4.53 -13.40 1.74
N ILE A 28 3.27 -13.42 2.17
CA ILE A 28 2.13 -13.87 1.35
C ILE A 28 1.91 -12.92 0.17
N THR A 29 1.88 -11.61 0.41
CA THR A 29 1.69 -10.60 -0.65
C THR A 29 2.84 -10.58 -1.64
N PHE A 30 4.08 -10.73 -1.17
CA PHE A 30 5.25 -10.85 -2.04
C PHE A 30 5.21 -12.11 -2.91
N ILE A 31 4.86 -13.27 -2.34
CA ILE A 31 4.71 -14.52 -3.11
C ILE A 31 3.58 -14.36 -4.13
N CYS A 32 2.43 -13.81 -3.74
CA CYS A 32 1.31 -13.58 -4.64
C CYS A 32 1.70 -12.64 -5.79
N SER A 33 2.37 -11.53 -5.49
CA SER A 33 2.87 -10.56 -6.47
C SER A 33 3.92 -11.18 -7.41
N ALA A 34 4.85 -11.99 -6.88
CA ALA A 34 5.84 -12.71 -7.67
C ALA A 34 5.18 -13.75 -8.61
N ILE A 35 4.18 -14.48 -8.13
CA ILE A 35 3.43 -15.44 -8.96
C ILE A 35 2.65 -14.71 -10.05
N SER A 36 1.90 -13.67 -9.69
CA SER A 36 1.11 -12.89 -10.64
C SER A 36 1.95 -12.20 -11.71
N THR A 37 3.09 -11.59 -11.33
CA THR A 37 4.03 -11.00 -12.29
C THR A 37 4.65 -12.07 -13.19
N THR A 38 4.91 -13.29 -12.67
CA THR A 38 5.42 -14.42 -13.45
C THR A 38 4.36 -14.95 -14.43
N ILE A 39 3.12 -15.14 -13.99
CA ILE A 39 2.00 -15.57 -14.86
C ILE A 39 1.79 -14.54 -15.97
N SER A 40 1.80 -13.25 -15.62
CA SER A 40 1.62 -12.18 -16.59
C SER A 40 2.84 -12.01 -17.51
N ALA A 41 4.05 -12.42 -17.08
CA ALA A 41 5.23 -12.53 -17.94
C ALA A 41 5.14 -13.68 -18.94
N ILE A 42 4.63 -14.83 -18.50
CA ILE A 42 4.39 -15.99 -19.35
C ILE A 42 3.31 -15.67 -20.38
N TYR A 43 2.22 -15.02 -19.97
CA TYR A 43 1.11 -14.64 -20.84
C TYR A 43 1.51 -13.63 -21.92
N MET A 44 2.47 -12.76 -21.64
CA MET A 44 2.98 -11.77 -22.60
C MET A 44 4.26 -12.17 -23.34
N GLN A 45 4.76 -13.40 -23.16
CA GLN A 45 5.97 -13.91 -23.84
C GLN A 45 7.20 -12.99 -23.71
N GLN A 46 7.32 -12.28 -22.59
CA GLN A 46 8.44 -11.40 -22.27
C GLN A 46 8.92 -11.72 -20.86
N MET A 47 9.76 -12.76 -20.75
CA MET A 47 10.44 -13.12 -19.51
C MET A 47 11.63 -12.18 -19.32
N SER A 48 11.56 -11.31 -18.31
CA SER A 48 12.66 -10.45 -17.95
C SER A 48 12.80 -10.32 -16.44
N ILE A 49 14.05 -10.33 -15.97
CA ILE A 49 14.45 -10.28 -14.55
C ILE A 49 13.89 -9.03 -13.85
N TYR A 50 13.65 -7.95 -14.60
CA TYR A 50 13.13 -6.68 -14.08
C TYR A 50 11.74 -6.79 -13.44
N LYS A 51 10.97 -7.85 -13.72
CA LYS A 51 9.64 -8.06 -13.14
C LYS A 51 9.67 -8.42 -11.65
N ILE A 52 10.74 -9.09 -11.21
CA ILE A 52 10.94 -9.43 -9.79
C ILE A 52 11.19 -8.14 -8.98
N TYR A 53 11.98 -7.22 -9.53
CA TYR A 53 12.17 -5.91 -8.92
C TYR A 53 10.86 -5.13 -8.84
N LEU A 54 10.01 -5.19 -9.88
CA LEU A 54 8.69 -4.56 -9.88
C LEU A 54 7.79 -5.09 -8.74
N ALA A 55 7.74 -6.40 -8.55
CA ALA A 55 7.00 -7.02 -7.44
C ALA A 55 7.54 -6.61 -6.06
N LEU A 56 8.86 -6.48 -5.93
CA LEU A 56 9.50 -6.04 -4.69
C LEU A 56 9.20 -4.57 -4.37
N PHE A 57 9.29 -3.68 -5.36
CA PHE A 57 8.95 -2.27 -5.19
C PHE A 57 7.46 -2.06 -4.90
N ALA A 58 6.57 -2.86 -5.49
CA ALA A 58 5.14 -2.85 -5.21
C ALA A 58 4.80 -3.14 -3.73
N CYS A 59 5.59 -3.97 -3.05
CA CYS A 59 5.39 -4.25 -1.62
C CYS A 59 6.11 -3.26 -0.69
N ILE A 60 7.25 -2.70 -1.11
CA ILE A 60 8.02 -1.76 -0.29
C ILE A 60 7.39 -0.36 -0.29
N CYS A 61 6.82 0.07 -1.41
CA CYS A 61 6.25 1.42 -1.56
C CYS A 61 5.17 1.73 -0.51
N PRO A 62 4.14 0.88 -0.31
CA PRO A 62 3.09 1.13 0.69
C PRO A 62 3.62 1.13 2.13
N LEU A 63 4.64 0.32 2.43
CA LEU A 63 5.29 0.31 3.74
C LEU A 63 6.06 1.61 4.01
N MET A 64 6.75 2.14 3.00
CA MET A 64 7.43 3.43 3.10
C MET A 64 6.43 4.59 3.23
N ALA A 65 5.33 4.56 2.48
CA ALA A 65 4.26 5.55 2.57
C ALA A 65 3.63 5.54 3.98
N ASN A 66 3.31 4.35 4.50
CA ASN A 66 2.79 4.18 5.85
C ASN A 66 3.77 4.65 6.93
N ALA A 67 5.07 4.30 6.82
CA ALA A 67 6.08 4.77 7.76
C ALA A 67 6.19 6.31 7.76
N THR A 68 6.09 6.92 6.59
CA THR A 68 6.09 8.39 6.42
C THR A 68 4.86 9.02 7.06
N ALA A 69 3.67 8.45 6.83
CA ALA A 69 2.41 8.92 7.40
C ALA A 69 2.39 8.84 8.93
N ILE A 70 2.72 7.67 9.50
CA ILE A 70 2.78 7.49 10.95
C ILE A 70 3.86 8.40 11.56
N GLY A 71 5.04 8.50 10.92
CA GLY A 71 6.09 9.42 11.35
C GLY A 71 5.61 10.87 11.41
N LEU A 72 4.87 11.32 10.40
CA LEU A 72 4.32 12.68 10.32
C LEU A 72 3.19 12.91 11.35
N LEU A 73 2.34 11.91 11.61
CA LEU A 73 1.33 12.01 12.67
C LEU A 73 1.96 12.11 14.06
N LEU A 74 3.01 11.33 14.32
CA LEU A 74 3.74 11.38 15.60
C LEU A 74 4.46 12.71 15.80
N THR A 75 5.01 13.32 14.74
CA THR A 75 5.65 14.66 14.86
C THR A 75 4.64 15.78 15.09
N ILE A 76 3.41 15.65 14.58
CA ILE A 76 2.30 16.58 14.87
C ILE A 76 1.77 16.43 16.30
N GLY A 77 2.15 15.37 17.02
CA GLY A 77 1.79 15.14 18.42
C GLY A 77 0.55 14.25 18.61
N VAL A 78 0.18 13.46 17.59
CA VAL A 78 -0.84 12.42 17.76
C VAL A 78 -0.34 11.36 18.73
N ARG A 79 -1.18 10.96 19.70
CA ARG A 79 -0.80 9.98 20.72
C ARG A 79 -0.58 8.61 20.07
N TYR A 80 0.59 8.03 20.33
CA TYR A 80 0.87 6.65 19.95
C TYR A 80 -0.03 5.70 20.74
N ASP A 81 -0.67 4.77 20.04
CA ASP A 81 -1.47 3.68 20.62
C ASP A 81 -1.03 2.36 19.97
N ALA A 82 -1.09 1.26 20.70
CA ALA A 82 -0.65 -0.05 20.20
C ALA A 82 -1.42 -0.48 18.94
N ILE A 83 -2.65 0.02 18.78
CA ILE A 83 -3.51 -0.29 17.63
C ILE A 83 -2.97 0.26 16.30
N LEU A 84 -2.12 1.30 16.31
CA LEU A 84 -1.46 1.82 15.10
C LEU A 84 -0.50 0.80 14.49
N SER A 85 -0.07 -0.22 15.25
CA SER A 85 0.74 -1.31 14.72
C SER A 85 0.00 -2.15 13.67
N VAL A 86 -1.33 -2.02 13.56
CA VAL A 86 -2.16 -2.69 12.54
C VAL A 86 -2.21 -1.90 11.21
N THR A 87 -2.05 -0.58 11.24
CA THR A 87 -2.07 0.31 10.05
C THR A 87 -1.11 -0.12 8.93
N PRO A 88 0.14 -0.55 9.19
CA PRO A 88 1.04 -1.05 8.14
C PRO A 88 0.48 -2.25 7.39
N LEU A 89 -0.24 -3.14 8.07
CA LEU A 89 -0.83 -4.34 7.44
C LEU A 89 -2.01 -3.97 6.55
N LEU A 90 -2.85 -3.04 7.01
CA LEU A 90 -3.99 -2.52 6.23
C LEU A 90 -3.51 -1.77 4.99
N THR A 91 -2.53 -0.87 5.15
CA THR A 91 -1.97 -0.09 4.04
C THR A 91 -1.25 -0.98 3.04
N LEU A 92 -0.52 -2.00 3.49
CA LEU A 92 0.10 -2.98 2.60
C LEU A 92 -0.93 -3.71 1.75
N ALA A 93 -2.08 -4.10 2.33
CA ALA A 93 -3.13 -4.79 1.59
C ALA A 93 -3.76 -3.92 0.49
N ILE A 94 -4.02 -2.65 0.79
CA ILE A 94 -4.59 -1.69 -0.17
C ILE A 94 -3.56 -1.34 -1.25
N GLY A 95 -2.36 -0.92 -0.84
CA GLY A 95 -1.36 -0.44 -1.79
C GLY A 95 -0.79 -1.52 -2.72
N VAL A 96 -0.75 -2.78 -2.28
CA VAL A 96 -0.37 -3.90 -3.18
C VAL A 96 -1.46 -4.15 -4.24
N ASP A 97 -2.74 -3.96 -3.91
CA ASP A 97 -3.84 -4.10 -4.89
C ASP A 97 -3.74 -3.03 -5.98
N ASP A 98 -3.56 -1.77 -5.59
CA ASP A 98 -3.40 -0.65 -6.51
C ASP A 98 -2.14 -0.78 -7.37
N ALA A 99 -1.01 -1.17 -6.78
CA ALA A 99 0.23 -1.45 -7.51
C ALA A 99 0.04 -2.60 -8.51
N TYR A 100 -0.71 -3.65 -8.15
CA TYR A 100 -0.96 -4.76 -9.06
C TYR A 100 -1.85 -4.36 -10.24
N LEU A 101 -2.87 -3.53 -10.00
CA LEU A 101 -3.70 -2.93 -11.03
C LEU A 101 -2.86 -2.14 -12.04
N MET A 102 -1.92 -1.31 -11.57
CA MET A 102 -0.99 -0.56 -12.42
C MET A 102 -0.07 -1.47 -13.23
N ILE A 103 0.50 -2.51 -12.61
CA ILE A 103 1.38 -3.47 -13.30
C ILE A 103 0.63 -4.19 -14.42
N HIS A 104 -0.61 -4.60 -14.16
CA HIS A 104 -1.43 -5.28 -15.15
C HIS A 104 -1.79 -4.35 -16.33
N ALA A 105 -2.18 -3.11 -16.06
CA ALA A 105 -2.42 -2.10 -17.08
C ALA A 105 -1.14 -1.79 -17.89
N TRP A 106 0.01 -1.65 -17.23
CA TRP A 106 1.31 -1.45 -17.88
C TRP A 106 1.65 -2.55 -18.88
N GLN A 107 1.38 -3.80 -18.49
CA GLN A 107 1.58 -4.94 -19.36
C GLN A 107 0.66 -4.86 -20.58
N ARG A 108 -0.64 -4.60 -20.39
CA ARG A 108 -1.60 -4.41 -21.49
C ARG A 108 -1.19 -3.32 -22.46
N VAL A 109 -0.92 -2.11 -21.96
CA VAL A 109 -0.48 -0.96 -22.78
C VAL A 109 0.82 -1.29 -23.52
N THR A 110 1.79 -1.90 -22.85
CA THR A 110 3.06 -2.32 -23.48
C THR A 110 2.83 -3.27 -24.65
N ARG A 111 1.94 -4.26 -24.49
CA ARG A 111 1.61 -5.20 -25.56
C ARG A 111 0.90 -4.52 -26.73
N GLU A 112 -0.03 -3.61 -26.45
CA GLU A 112 -0.75 -2.85 -27.46
C GLU A 112 0.22 -1.96 -28.27
N CYS A 113 1.14 -1.25 -27.63
CA CYS A 113 2.18 -0.46 -28.31
C CYS A 113 3.14 -1.31 -29.16
N ILE A 114 3.42 -2.55 -28.75
CA ILE A 114 4.26 -3.48 -29.56
C ILE A 114 3.51 -3.95 -30.80
N LEU A 115 2.21 -4.27 -30.68
CA LEU A 115 1.39 -4.72 -31.80
C LEU A 115 1.10 -3.57 -32.78
N HIS A 116 0.82 -2.37 -32.24
CA HIS A 116 0.45 -1.17 -33.00
C HIS A 116 1.48 -0.07 -32.70
N PRO A 117 2.63 -0.05 -33.42
CA PRO A 117 3.72 0.88 -33.14
C PRO A 117 3.30 2.32 -33.41
N VAL A 118 3.36 3.14 -32.37
CA VAL A 118 3.14 4.59 -32.44
C VAL A 118 4.49 5.28 -32.65
N LYS A 119 4.53 6.36 -33.44
CA LYS A 119 5.78 7.07 -33.78
C LYS A 119 6.53 7.65 -32.56
N ASP A 120 5.81 7.97 -31.49
CA ASP A 120 6.35 8.58 -30.26
C ASP A 120 6.31 7.62 -29.06
N ASP A 121 6.53 6.33 -29.30
CA ASP A 121 6.57 5.33 -28.23
C ASP A 121 7.76 5.57 -27.28
N CYS A 122 7.44 6.02 -26.07
CA CYS A 122 8.38 6.33 -25.01
C CYS A 122 7.87 5.79 -23.67
N VAL A 123 8.78 5.45 -22.74
CA VAL A 123 8.43 5.04 -21.37
C VAL A 123 7.45 6.02 -20.68
N PRO A 124 7.66 7.35 -20.69
CA PRO A 124 6.71 8.29 -20.10
C PRO A 124 5.34 8.32 -20.80
N TYR A 125 5.29 8.08 -22.11
CA TYR A 125 4.03 8.02 -22.85
C TYR A 125 3.20 6.80 -22.42
N ARG A 126 3.85 5.63 -22.29
CA ARG A 126 3.20 4.42 -21.77
C ARG A 126 2.75 4.59 -20.32
N LEU A 127 3.54 5.27 -19.49
CA LEU A 127 3.17 5.56 -18.11
C LEU A 127 1.94 6.47 -18.02
N ALA A 128 1.87 7.49 -18.87
CA ALA A 128 0.71 8.38 -18.94
C ALA A 128 -0.57 7.61 -19.30
N LEU A 129 -0.52 6.70 -20.27
CA LEU A 129 -1.66 5.85 -20.64
C LEU A 129 -2.10 4.92 -19.50
N VAL A 130 -1.14 4.34 -18.77
CA VAL A 130 -1.45 3.51 -17.60
C VAL A 130 -2.13 4.31 -16.52
N LEU A 131 -1.59 5.49 -16.19
CA LEU A 131 -2.18 6.39 -15.19
C LEU A 131 -3.55 6.91 -15.63
N GLU A 132 -3.78 7.12 -16.92
CA GLU A 132 -5.09 7.50 -17.47
C GLU A 132 -6.13 6.38 -17.26
N GLU A 133 -5.73 5.11 -17.43
CA GLU A 133 -6.62 3.94 -17.25
C GLU A 133 -6.84 3.59 -15.77
N THR A 134 -5.79 3.57 -14.95
CA THR A 134 -5.85 3.08 -13.56
C THR A 134 -6.00 4.18 -12.51
N GLY A 135 -5.55 5.40 -12.80
CA GLY A 135 -5.56 6.52 -11.85
C GLY A 135 -6.94 6.83 -11.27
N PRO A 136 -8.02 6.89 -12.08
CA PRO A 136 -9.36 7.09 -11.56
C PRO A 136 -9.82 5.98 -10.60
N ALA A 137 -9.47 4.72 -10.88
CA ALA A 137 -9.84 3.59 -10.03
C ALA A 137 -9.13 3.64 -8.67
N ILE A 138 -7.83 3.92 -8.67
CA ILE A 138 -7.02 4.08 -7.45
C ILE A 138 -7.52 5.26 -6.62
N LEU A 139 -7.83 6.39 -7.25
CA LEU A 139 -8.39 7.56 -6.56
C LEU A 139 -9.73 7.23 -5.87
N ILE A 140 -10.63 6.51 -6.56
CA ILE A 140 -11.92 6.09 -5.99
C ILE A 140 -11.70 5.14 -4.82
N SER A 141 -10.77 4.18 -4.94
CA SER A 141 -10.38 3.27 -3.86
C SER A 141 -9.88 4.02 -2.64
N ALA A 142 -8.90 4.91 -2.81
CA ALA A 142 -8.33 5.73 -1.75
C ALA A 142 -9.39 6.60 -1.07
N LEU A 143 -10.21 7.33 -1.85
CA LEU A 143 -11.28 8.17 -1.31
C LEU A 143 -12.30 7.35 -0.53
N THR A 144 -12.68 6.17 -1.01
CA THR A 144 -13.66 5.32 -0.33
C THR A 144 -13.12 4.83 1.01
N ASN A 145 -11.85 4.40 1.07
CA ASN A 145 -11.22 3.99 2.33
C ASN A 145 -11.05 5.17 3.30
N ILE A 146 -10.62 6.34 2.82
CA ILE A 146 -10.51 7.56 3.63
C ILE A 146 -11.87 7.97 4.20
N LEU A 147 -12.94 7.91 3.39
CA LEU A 147 -14.29 8.22 3.86
C LEU A 147 -14.81 7.19 4.86
N ALA A 148 -14.51 5.91 4.66
CA ALA A 148 -14.85 4.85 5.61
C ALA A 148 -14.17 5.08 6.96
N ASP A 149 -12.87 5.38 6.95
CA ASP A 149 -12.13 5.72 8.17
C ASP A 149 -12.59 7.05 8.77
N ALA A 150 -13.00 8.04 7.97
CA ALA A 150 -13.57 9.29 8.48
C ALA A 150 -14.86 9.02 9.28
N VAL A 151 -15.75 8.18 8.77
CA VAL A 151 -16.97 7.76 9.51
C VAL A 151 -16.60 6.95 10.75
N GLY A 152 -15.60 6.08 10.65
CA GLY A 152 -15.04 5.33 11.78
C GLY A 152 -14.47 6.23 12.88
N SER A 153 -13.83 7.34 12.50
CA SER A 153 -13.25 8.30 13.43
C SER A 153 -14.29 9.02 14.28
N VAL A 154 -15.48 9.28 13.71
CA VAL A 154 -16.60 9.96 14.39
C VAL A 154 -17.41 9.00 15.26
N SER A 155 -17.53 7.73 14.85
CA SER A 155 -18.40 6.74 15.51
C SER A 155 -17.66 5.84 16.50
N GLY A 156 -16.32 5.79 16.43
CA GLY A 156 -15.47 4.86 17.17
C GLY A 156 -15.15 5.26 18.60
N SER A 157 -14.55 4.32 19.34
CA SER A 157 -13.90 4.61 20.62
C SER A 157 -12.61 5.42 20.40
N PRO A 158 -12.06 6.10 21.43
CA PRO A 158 -10.87 6.92 21.28
C PRO A 158 -9.67 6.20 20.62
N SER A 159 -9.47 4.91 20.88
CA SER A 159 -8.42 4.12 20.22
C SER A 159 -8.71 3.86 18.74
N ILE A 160 -9.97 3.63 18.37
CA ILE A 160 -10.37 3.45 16.96
C ILE A 160 -10.21 4.77 16.20
N THR A 161 -10.53 5.90 16.82
CA THR A 161 -10.32 7.22 16.20
C THR A 161 -8.85 7.45 15.83
N VAL A 162 -7.91 7.10 16.71
CA VAL A 162 -6.47 7.21 16.39
C VAL A 162 -6.07 6.24 15.27
N LEU A 163 -6.60 5.00 15.26
CA LEU A 163 -6.39 4.06 14.15
C LEU A 163 -6.88 4.65 12.82
N CYS A 164 -8.09 5.20 12.78
CA CYS A 164 -8.67 5.80 11.59
C CYS A 164 -7.85 6.99 11.09
N PHE A 165 -7.38 7.87 11.97
CA PHE A 165 -6.46 8.96 11.57
C PHE A 165 -5.15 8.41 10.99
N GLY A 166 -4.61 7.35 11.59
CA GLY A 166 -3.45 6.61 11.07
C GLY A 166 -3.69 6.09 9.65
N ASN A 167 -4.77 5.32 9.47
CA ASN A 167 -5.12 4.74 8.17
C ASN A 167 -5.39 5.81 7.11
N MET A 168 -6.18 6.84 7.41
CA MET A 168 -6.46 7.94 6.46
C MET A 168 -5.18 8.60 5.97
N SER A 169 -4.24 8.86 6.88
CA SER A 169 -2.97 9.48 6.53
C SER A 169 -2.06 8.53 5.74
N SER A 170 -2.03 7.25 6.11
CA SER A 170 -1.26 6.23 5.39
C SER A 170 -1.79 5.98 3.99
N ILE A 171 -3.10 5.87 3.81
CA ILE A 171 -3.75 5.72 2.50
C ILE A 171 -3.52 6.96 1.64
N PHE A 172 -3.62 8.16 2.22
CA PHE A 172 -3.32 9.39 1.50
C PHE A 172 -1.87 9.44 1.01
N MET A 173 -0.91 9.08 1.87
CA MET A 173 0.50 9.01 1.47
C MET A 173 0.76 7.89 0.46
N ASP A 174 0.08 6.75 0.57
CA ASP A 174 0.20 5.64 -0.37
C ASP A 174 -0.29 6.05 -1.77
N TYR A 175 -1.42 6.75 -1.84
CA TYR A 175 -1.91 7.36 -3.08
C TYR A 175 -0.92 8.35 -3.70
N VAL A 176 -0.20 9.13 -2.89
CA VAL A 176 0.83 10.07 -3.40
C VAL A 176 2.09 9.35 -3.88
N TYR A 177 2.38 8.17 -3.32
CA TYR A 177 3.57 7.37 -3.63
C TYR A 177 3.41 6.51 -4.89
N GLN A 178 2.18 6.19 -5.28
CA GLN A 178 1.85 5.41 -6.47
C GLN A 178 1.70 6.29 -7.71
#